data_AF-A0A353CQL6-F1
#
_entry.id   AF-A0A353CQL6-F1
#
_cell.length_a   1.000
_cell.length_b   1.000
_cell.length_c   1.000
_cell.angle_alpha   90.00
_cell.angle_beta   90.00
_cell.angle_gamma   90.00
#
_symmetry.space_group_name_H-M   'P 1'
#
loop_
_entity.id
_entity.type
_entity.pdbx_description
1 polymer ?
#
loop_
_entity_poly.entity_id
_entity_poly.type
_entity_poly.pdbx_seq_one_letter_code
_entity_poly.pdbx_strand_id
1 'polypeptide(L)' 'MPHIAFYKPYGAVSQFTPEAGHKPLAAFGLPRGVYPAGRLDADSEGLLI' A
#
# COMPACT_ATOMS: atom_id res chain seq x y z
N MET A 1 -7.07 -6.48 -17.34
CA MET A 1 -7.21 -5.36 -16.38
C MET A 1 -5.81 -4.84 -16.09
N PRO A 2 -5.54 -3.54 -16.20
CA PRO A 2 -4.21 -3.02 -15.90
C PRO A 2 -3.89 -3.22 -14.41
N HIS A 3 -2.67 -3.68 -14.12
CA HIS A 3 -2.14 -3.77 -12.76
C HIS A 3 -1.30 -2.53 -12.46
N ILE A 4 -1.18 -2.21 -11.17
CA ILE A 4 -0.29 -1.14 -10.69
C ILE A 4 0.87 -1.80 -9.98
N ALA A 5 2.09 -1.44 -10.35
CA ALA A 5 3.27 -1.77 -9.56
C ALA A 5 3.54 -0.61 -8.61
N PHE A 6 3.40 -0.84 -7.31
CA PHE A 6 3.65 0.16 -6.28
C PHE A 6 4.85 -0.24 -5.43
N TYR A 7 5.87 0.61 -5.35
CA TYR A 7 6.98 0.41 -4.43
C TYR A 7 6.60 0.96 -3.04
N LYS A 8 6.11 0.08 -2.17
CA LYS A 8 5.64 0.42 -0.83
C LYS A 8 6.84 0.78 0.07
N PRO A 9 6.89 2.00 0.64
CA PRO A 9 7.97 2.41 1.53
C PRO A 9 7.83 1.81 2.94
N TYR A 10 8.93 1.83 3.69
CA TYR A 10 8.96 1.45 5.10
C TYR A 10 8.00 2.30 5.93
N GLY A 11 7.37 1.67 6.91
CA GLY A 11 6.40 2.29 7.81
C GLY A 11 4.99 2.46 7.23
N ALA A 12 4.77 2.08 5.95
CA ALA A 12 3.44 2.08 5.35
C ALA A 12 2.76 0.71 5.48
N VAL A 13 1.46 0.70 5.75
CA VAL A 13 0.65 -0.53 5.81
C VAL A 13 0.02 -0.86 4.46
N SER A 14 -0.14 -2.15 4.18
CA SER A 14 -0.75 -2.68 2.94
C SER A 14 -2.28 -2.61 2.98
N GLN A 15 -2.84 -1.43 3.27
CA GLN A 15 -4.28 -1.18 3.33
C GLN A 15 -4.60 0.31 3.13
N PHE A 16 -5.81 0.60 2.66
CA PHE A 16 -6.28 1.98 2.46
C PHE A 16 -6.86 2.61 3.72
N THR A 17 -7.29 1.81 4.68
CA THR A 17 -7.80 2.29 5.97
C THR A 17 -6.63 2.65 6.90
N PRO A 18 -6.64 3.81 7.56
CA PRO A 18 -5.60 4.18 8.53
C PRO A 18 -5.47 3.15 9.66
N GLU A 19 -4.23 2.90 10.08
CA GLU A 19 -3.88 2.01 11.20
C GLU A 19 -2.87 2.71 12.10
N ALA A 20 -3.00 2.52 13.41
CA ALA A 20 -2.35 3.28 14.47
C ALA A 20 -0.87 3.66 14.21
N GLY A 21 -0.64 4.86 13.67
CA GLY A 21 0.70 5.43 13.44
C GLY A 21 1.35 5.07 12.10
N HIS A 22 0.78 4.15 11.32
CA HIS A 22 1.30 3.77 10.01
C HIS A 22 0.63 4.53 8.86
N LYS A 23 1.40 4.81 7.81
CA LYS A 23 0.86 5.48 6.62
C LYS A 23 0.03 4.49 5.79
N PRO A 24 -1.26 4.76 5.51
CA PRO A 24 -2.07 3.91 4.64
C PRO A 24 -1.75 4.16 3.15
N LEU A 25 -2.15 3.22 2.29
CA LEU A 25 -2.03 3.33 0.82
C LEU A 25 -2.78 4.56 0.25
N ALA A 26 -3.81 5.03 0.96
CA ALA A 26 -4.56 6.24 0.61
C ALA A 26 -3.70 7.52 0.60
N ALA A 27 -2.54 7.51 1.26
CA ALA A 27 -1.63 8.66 1.33
C ALA A 27 -0.74 8.83 0.08
N PHE A 28 -0.77 7.88 -0.87
CA PHE A 28 0.15 7.84 -2.02
C PHE A 28 -0.50 8.18 -3.37
N GLY A 29 -1.73 8.69 -3.39
CA GLY A 29 -2.38 9.15 -4.62
C GLY A 29 -2.70 8.03 -5.63
N LEU A 30 -2.88 6.80 -5.15
CA LEU A 30 -3.26 5.66 -6.00
C LEU A 30 -4.67 5.85 -6.61
N PRO A 31 -4.94 5.33 -7.82
CA PRO A 31 -6.26 5.40 -8.45
C PRO A 31 -7.36 4.82 -7.57
N ARG A 32 -8.57 5.36 -7.66
CA ARG A 32 -9.74 4.83 -6.95
C ARG A 32 -10.12 3.44 -7.49
N GLY A 33 -10.65 2.58 -6.61
CA GLY A 33 -11.17 1.27 -6.99
C GLY A 33 -10.10 0.17 -7.10
N VAL A 34 -8.87 0.44 -6.65
CA VAL A 34 -7.81 -0.56 -6.54
C VAL A 34 -7.72 -1.11 -5.12
N TYR A 35 -7.16 -2.31 -4.99
CA TYR A 35 -6.89 -2.97 -3.72
C TYR A 35 -5.53 -3.68 -3.81
N PRO A 36 -4.80 -3.84 -2.70
CA PRO A 36 -3.53 -4.55 -2.73
C PRO A 36 -3.74 -6.06 -2.94
N ALA A 37 -3.03 -6.64 -3.88
CA ALA A 37 -2.93 -8.06 -4.15
C ALA A 37 -1.80 -8.68 -3.30
N GLY A 38 -2.11 -8.93 -2.03
CA GLY A 38 -1.16 -9.42 -1.04
C GLY A 38 -0.89 -8.39 0.07
N ARG A 39 0.00 -8.74 1.00
CA ARG A 39 0.40 -7.87 2.10
C ARG A 39 1.92 -7.87 2.23
N LEU A 40 2.45 -6.68 2.42
CA LEU A 40 3.77 -6.45 3.00
C LEU A 40 3.58 -5.85 4.39
N ASP A 41 4.36 -6.34 5.35
CA ASP A 41 4.35 -5.84 6.71
C ASP A 41 4.82 -4.38 6.76
N ALA A 42 4.43 -3.65 7.80
CA ALA A 42 4.71 -2.23 7.89
C ALA A 42 6.22 -1.92 7.94
N ASP A 43 7.01 -2.84 8.47
CA ASP A 43 8.48 -2.78 8.56
C ASP A 43 9.20 -3.32 7.31
N SER A 44 8.45 -3.73 6.29
CA SER A 44 9.00 -4.14 5.00
C SER A 44 8.93 -3.02 3.95
N GLU A 45 9.83 -3.06 2.97
CA GLU A 45 9.80 -2.26 1.74
C GLU A 45 9.76 -3.17 0.52
N GLY A 46 9.09 -2.75 -0.55
CA GLY A 46 9.15 -3.52 -1.79
C GLY A 46 7.94 -3.39 -2.70
N LEU A 47 7.91 -4.29 -3.69
CA LEU A 47 6.85 -4.35 -4.67
C LEU A 47 5.55 -4.84 -4.05
N LEU A 48 4.52 -4.02 -4.12
CA LEU A 48 3.13 -4.35 -3.84
C LEU A 48 2.35 -4.18 -5.15
N ILE A 49 1.51 -5.15 -5.46
CA ILE A 49 0.60 -5.12 -6.62
C ILE A 49 -0.78 -4.67 -6.16
#